data_AF-A0A397HZM9-F1
#
_entry.id   AF-A0A397HZM9-F1
#
_cell.length_a   1.000
_cell.length_b   1.000
_cell.length_c   1.000
_cell.angle_alpha   90.00
_cell.angle_beta   90.00
_cell.angle_gamma   90.00
#
_symmetry.space_group_name_H-M   'P 1'
#
loop_
_entity.id
_entity.type
_entity.pdbx_description
1 polymer ?
#
loop_
_entity_poly.entity_id
_entity_poly.type
_entity_poly.pdbx_seq_one_letter_code
_entity_poly.pdbx_strand_id
1 'polypeptide(L)'
;MVDNEKISNKFILSSDDKVLDFVTGIPYKISNKENYIDNWGNNHGSQPCLSPENHPPGHSKYLRQLWVFKESSRSRKYKILSIGNRNYLDSWGGYNEAKLYMNLTNYSPQSPCYSRQLWSFYPTFNSNTTELQIYNERNNCLLDTWGKSNGSYIYFCSHLNKPFADNFSNQAWKFIRTSDYKLNAVISNFKYSPVEGNINRREKIEKITREDTLDNLASVAKITTSFNFQEELINTYSFSFNESLDFISETKLIIVIPFMNIEKELNFKYSFESRKPTKIVKKETCTINKTVEVPPKSHVKAIDYNDFMENVKMAFEATAEITATGDRYKNDGTIIENAQVDSDAVKLFLKENNFQGKRIRSEGNSVMAEVHGTFSGSYVTKTHRKLEDVSI
;
A
#
# COMPACT_ATOMS: atom_id res chain seq x y z
N MET A 1 9.22 34.68 -5.08
CA MET A 1 8.96 33.34 -5.62
C MET A 1 7.87 32.75 -4.75
N VAL A 2 6.68 32.51 -5.30
CA VAL A 2 5.61 31.85 -4.54
C VAL A 2 5.97 30.38 -4.53
N ASP A 3 6.21 29.80 -3.36
CA ASP A 3 6.40 28.36 -3.26
C ASP A 3 5.17 27.69 -3.86
N ASN A 4 5.38 26.97 -4.96
CA ASN A 4 4.33 26.21 -5.64
C ASN A 4 4.00 25.00 -4.76
N GLU A 5 3.27 25.26 -3.69
CA GLU A 5 2.91 24.26 -2.71
C GLU A 5 2.05 23.18 -3.37
N LYS A 6 2.41 21.96 -3.01
CA LYS A 6 1.70 20.73 -3.32
C LYS A 6 0.29 20.80 -2.73
N ILE A 7 -0.73 20.40 -3.48
CA ILE A 7 -2.07 20.26 -2.94
C ILE A 7 -2.05 19.08 -1.97
N SER A 8 -2.46 19.32 -0.71
CA SER A 8 -2.60 18.25 0.28
C SER A 8 -3.61 17.21 -0.19
N ASN A 9 -3.38 15.94 0.10
CA ASN A 9 -4.38 14.89 -0.05
C ASN A 9 -5.15 14.78 1.24
N LYS A 10 -6.37 15.33 1.24
CA LYS A 10 -7.31 15.21 2.35
C LYS A 10 -8.60 14.65 1.83
N PHE A 11 -9.27 13.85 2.66
CA PHE A 11 -10.61 13.41 2.34
C PHE A 11 -11.55 14.59 2.14
N ILE A 12 -12.37 14.48 1.10
CA ILE A 12 -13.39 15.47 0.83
C ILE A 12 -14.59 15.21 1.74
N LEU A 13 -15.00 16.24 2.46
CA LEU A 13 -16.24 16.28 3.23
C LEU A 13 -17.39 16.74 2.32
N SER A 14 -18.50 16.04 2.43
CA SER A 14 -19.78 16.47 1.87
C SER A 14 -20.32 17.73 2.55
N SER A 15 -21.42 18.25 1.99
CA SER A 15 -22.19 19.33 2.63
C SER A 15 -22.69 18.97 4.03
N ASP A 16 -23.03 17.70 4.29
CA ASP A 16 -23.51 17.17 5.57
C ASP A 16 -22.41 16.58 6.48
N ASP A 17 -21.16 17.02 6.28
CA ASP A 17 -19.98 16.63 7.09
C ASP A 17 -19.62 15.13 7.04
N LYS A 18 -20.11 14.39 6.04
CA LYS A 18 -19.70 13.01 5.79
C LYS A 18 -18.41 12.97 4.99
N VAL A 19 -17.51 12.07 5.39
CA VAL A 19 -16.29 11.75 4.65
C VAL A 19 -16.66 11.01 3.36
N LEU A 20 -16.22 11.53 2.22
CA LEU A 20 -16.43 10.94 0.91
C LEU A 20 -15.20 10.15 0.46
N ASP A 21 -15.41 9.17 -0.42
CA ASP A 21 -14.38 8.22 -0.88
C ASP A 21 -13.50 8.77 -2.01
N PHE A 22 -13.05 10.02 -1.86
CA PHE A 22 -12.08 10.65 -2.74
C PHE A 22 -11.36 11.79 -2.00
N VAL A 23 -10.17 12.16 -2.49
CA VAL A 23 -9.27 13.11 -1.83
C VAL A 23 -8.89 14.25 -2.75
N THR A 24 -8.45 15.37 -2.17
CA THR A 24 -7.86 16.48 -2.92
C THR A 24 -6.48 16.13 -3.50
N GLY A 25 -6.03 16.87 -4.51
CA GLY A 25 -4.65 16.79 -5.03
C GLY A 25 -4.29 15.55 -5.87
N ILE A 26 -5.26 14.69 -6.19
CA ILE A 26 -5.15 13.49 -7.05
C ILE A 26 -6.08 13.66 -8.27
N PRO A 27 -5.73 13.12 -9.45
CA PRO A 27 -6.55 13.25 -10.66
C PRO A 27 -7.74 12.27 -10.67
N TYR A 28 -8.88 12.79 -11.10
CA TYR A 28 -10.10 12.05 -11.32
C TYR A 28 -10.72 12.39 -12.67
N LYS A 29 -11.35 11.39 -13.29
CA LYS A 29 -12.41 11.61 -14.26
C LYS A 29 -13.74 11.79 -13.53
N ILE A 30 -14.56 12.71 -14.04
CA ILE A 30 -15.91 12.95 -13.53
C ILE A 30 -16.88 12.40 -14.56
N SER A 31 -17.70 11.40 -14.19
CA SER A 31 -18.58 10.70 -15.12
C SER A 31 -20.05 10.73 -14.72
N ASN A 32 -20.95 10.73 -15.69
CA ASN A 32 -22.40 10.56 -15.55
C ASN A 32 -22.92 9.67 -16.68
N LYS A 33 -23.64 8.59 -16.36
CA LYS A 33 -24.24 7.65 -17.34
C LYS A 33 -23.30 7.34 -18.53
N GLU A 34 -22.08 6.90 -18.22
CA GLU A 34 -21.02 6.55 -19.19
C GLU A 34 -20.37 7.72 -19.96
N ASN A 35 -20.83 8.95 -19.75
CA ASN A 35 -20.18 10.15 -20.29
C ASN A 35 -19.21 10.74 -19.26
N TYR A 36 -18.19 11.44 -19.75
CA TYR A 36 -17.14 12.09 -18.97
C TYR A 36 -17.19 13.60 -19.20
N ILE A 37 -16.91 14.39 -18.17
CA ILE A 37 -16.68 15.82 -18.33
C ILE A 37 -15.34 16.02 -19.06
N ASP A 38 -15.42 16.59 -20.25
CA ASP A 38 -14.29 16.85 -21.14
C ASP A 38 -14.17 18.36 -21.38
N ASN A 39 -12.98 18.93 -21.17
CA ASN A 39 -12.73 20.35 -21.40
C ASN A 39 -12.61 20.71 -22.91
N TRP A 40 -12.70 19.71 -23.80
CA TRP A 40 -12.61 19.78 -25.26
C TRP A 40 -11.32 20.41 -25.82
N GLY A 41 -10.28 20.54 -24.99
CA GLY A 41 -9.04 21.23 -25.34
C GLY A 41 -9.20 22.74 -25.47
N ASN A 42 -10.31 23.29 -24.99
CA ASN A 42 -10.61 24.70 -25.11
C ASN A 42 -9.98 25.50 -23.95
N ASN A 43 -9.73 26.79 -24.17
CA ASN A 43 -9.11 27.71 -23.21
C ASN A 43 -10.14 28.45 -22.35
N HIS A 44 -9.68 29.45 -21.59
CA HIS A 44 -10.54 30.34 -20.81
C HIS A 44 -11.81 30.78 -21.58
N GLY A 45 -12.96 30.73 -20.92
CA GLY A 45 -14.26 31.11 -21.46
C GLY A 45 -15.03 29.98 -22.14
N SER A 46 -14.39 28.82 -22.35
CA SER A 46 -15.03 27.68 -23.00
C SER A 46 -15.97 26.91 -22.08
N GLN A 47 -16.98 26.27 -22.65
CA GLN A 47 -17.87 25.38 -21.92
C GLN A 47 -17.37 23.93 -22.01
N PRO A 48 -17.18 23.23 -20.88
CA PRO A 48 -16.91 21.80 -20.92
C PRO A 48 -18.16 21.03 -21.38
N CYS A 49 -17.95 19.91 -22.04
CA CYS A 49 -19.01 19.09 -22.63
C CYS A 49 -18.93 17.65 -22.14
N LEU A 50 -19.99 16.89 -22.41
CA LEU A 50 -20.02 15.45 -22.20
C LEU A 50 -19.31 14.74 -23.36
N SER A 51 -18.39 13.84 -23.02
CA SER A 51 -17.73 12.93 -23.96
C SER A 51 -18.06 11.48 -23.60
N PRO A 52 -18.55 10.63 -24.52
CA PRO A 52 -18.76 9.21 -24.27
C PRO A 52 -17.44 8.43 -24.30
N GLU A 53 -16.37 9.00 -24.86
CA GLU A 53 -15.08 8.33 -25.00
C GLU A 53 -14.31 8.38 -23.68
N ASN A 54 -14.02 7.22 -23.10
CA ASN A 54 -13.09 7.11 -21.97
C ASN A 54 -11.64 7.13 -22.49
N HIS A 55 -11.01 8.30 -22.59
CA HIS A 55 -9.63 8.38 -23.10
C HIS A 55 -8.63 7.72 -22.11
N PRO A 56 -7.90 6.65 -22.48
CA PRO A 56 -6.95 6.01 -21.56
C PRO A 56 -5.66 6.82 -21.41
N PRO A 57 -4.82 6.53 -20.39
CA PRO A 57 -3.45 7.04 -20.35
C PRO A 57 -2.71 6.82 -21.68
N GLY A 58 -1.93 7.81 -22.10
CA GLY A 58 -1.25 7.80 -23.41
C GLY A 58 -2.09 8.31 -24.59
N HIS A 59 -3.40 8.46 -24.45
CA HIS A 59 -4.24 9.09 -25.47
C HIS A 59 -4.01 10.61 -25.52
N SER A 60 -3.94 11.21 -26.70
CA SER A 60 -3.68 12.66 -26.89
C SER A 60 -4.70 13.57 -26.22
N LYS A 61 -5.91 13.05 -25.97
CA LYS A 61 -7.01 13.75 -25.28
C LYS A 61 -7.17 13.36 -23.80
N TYR A 62 -6.32 12.49 -23.26
CA TYR A 62 -6.44 11.98 -21.88
C TYR A 62 -6.57 13.09 -20.84
N LEU A 63 -5.67 14.07 -20.88
CA LEU A 63 -5.62 15.18 -19.91
C LEU A 63 -6.85 16.09 -19.94
N ARG A 64 -7.66 16.06 -21.03
CA ARG A 64 -8.88 16.86 -21.16
C ARG A 64 -9.99 16.43 -20.21
N GLN A 65 -9.93 15.17 -19.76
CA GLN A 65 -10.91 14.55 -18.89
C GLN A 65 -10.45 14.44 -17.44
N LEU A 66 -9.27 14.96 -17.11
CA LEU A 66 -8.71 14.87 -15.78
C LEU A 66 -8.94 16.15 -14.98
N TRP A 67 -9.42 15.96 -13.76
CA TRP A 67 -9.83 17.00 -12.84
C TRP A 67 -9.20 16.75 -11.48
N VAL A 68 -8.76 17.82 -10.81
CA VAL A 68 -8.19 17.78 -9.46
C VAL A 68 -8.99 18.68 -8.55
N PHE A 69 -9.29 18.18 -7.36
CA PHE A 69 -9.99 18.94 -6.33
C PHE A 69 -9.00 19.65 -5.41
N LYS A 70 -9.35 20.89 -5.02
CA LYS A 70 -8.56 21.72 -4.11
C LYS A 70 -9.46 22.24 -3.00
N GLU A 71 -8.99 22.21 -1.76
CA GLU A 71 -9.67 22.89 -0.66
C GLU A 71 -9.77 24.39 -0.95
N SER A 72 -10.89 24.97 -0.54
CA SER A 72 -11.06 26.41 -0.51
C SER A 72 -10.91 26.92 0.94
N SER A 73 -10.87 28.24 1.10
CA SER A 73 -10.91 28.87 2.44
C SER A 73 -12.25 28.67 3.16
N ARG A 74 -13.31 28.30 2.43
CA ARG A 74 -14.62 27.99 3.00
C ARG A 74 -14.71 26.50 3.29
N SER A 75 -15.10 26.18 4.52
CA SER A 75 -15.32 24.79 4.96
C SER A 75 -16.29 24.07 4.02
N ARG A 76 -15.94 22.82 3.65
CA ARG A 76 -16.71 21.95 2.73
C ARG A 76 -16.94 22.50 1.33
N LYS A 77 -16.14 23.48 0.92
CA LYS A 77 -16.17 24.05 -0.43
C LYS A 77 -14.84 23.77 -1.11
N TYR A 78 -14.93 23.33 -2.35
CA TYR A 78 -13.78 22.91 -3.13
C TYR A 78 -13.75 23.62 -4.47
N LYS A 79 -12.55 23.80 -5.00
CA LYS A 79 -12.35 24.19 -6.39
C LYS A 79 -12.05 22.95 -7.22
N ILE A 80 -12.50 22.95 -8.47
CA ILE A 80 -12.25 21.88 -9.43
C ILE A 80 -11.34 22.45 -10.53
N LEU A 81 -10.15 21.89 -10.66
CA LEU A 81 -9.12 22.33 -11.60
C LEU A 81 -8.99 21.30 -12.73
N SER A 82 -9.04 21.74 -13.97
CA SER A 82 -8.73 20.89 -15.11
C SER A 82 -7.23 20.77 -15.32
N ILE A 83 -6.75 19.55 -15.54
CA ILE A 83 -5.33 19.29 -15.72
C ILE A 83 -4.88 19.69 -17.13
N GLY A 84 -5.67 19.40 -18.16
CA GLY A 84 -5.28 19.63 -19.56
C GLY A 84 -5.00 21.09 -19.93
N ASN A 85 -5.68 22.05 -19.28
CA ASN A 85 -5.55 23.49 -19.59
C ASN A 85 -5.34 24.37 -18.35
N ARG A 86 -5.25 23.79 -17.14
CA ARG A 86 -5.04 24.51 -15.85
C ARG A 86 -6.12 25.54 -15.51
N ASN A 87 -7.30 25.42 -16.13
CA ASN A 87 -8.44 26.29 -15.84
C ASN A 87 -9.33 25.67 -14.75
N TYR A 88 -9.96 26.54 -13.96
CA TYR A 88 -10.94 26.19 -12.94
C TYR A 88 -12.32 26.03 -13.54
N LEU A 89 -13.07 25.05 -13.04
CA LEU A 89 -14.50 24.94 -13.30
C LEU A 89 -15.22 26.09 -12.60
N ASP A 90 -15.97 26.85 -13.38
CA ASP A 90 -16.54 28.12 -12.97
C ASP A 90 -18.00 28.24 -13.48
N SER A 91 -18.80 29.04 -12.79
CA SER A 91 -20.22 29.26 -13.08
C SER A 91 -20.51 30.73 -13.42
N TRP A 92 -20.86 31.03 -14.67
CA TRP A 92 -21.11 32.40 -15.13
C TRP A 92 -22.61 32.62 -15.29
N GLY A 93 -23.06 33.88 -15.28
CA GLY A 93 -24.47 34.22 -15.22
C GLY A 93 -25.05 34.07 -13.82
N GLY A 94 -26.38 34.05 -13.75
CA GLY A 94 -27.14 33.80 -12.53
C GLY A 94 -28.49 33.17 -12.87
N TYR A 95 -29.02 32.34 -11.97
CA TYR A 95 -30.32 31.67 -12.13
C TYR A 95 -30.40 30.89 -13.47
N ASN A 96 -31.37 31.22 -14.32
CA ASN A 96 -31.68 30.48 -15.56
C ASN A 96 -30.66 30.73 -16.69
N GLU A 97 -29.79 31.73 -16.55
CA GLU A 97 -28.73 32.03 -17.51
C GLU A 97 -27.37 31.44 -17.09
N ALA A 98 -27.37 30.65 -16.02
CA ALA A 98 -26.18 30.03 -15.49
C ALA A 98 -25.53 29.11 -16.54
N LYS A 99 -24.25 29.34 -16.82
CA LYS A 99 -23.45 28.56 -17.76
C LYS A 99 -22.19 28.05 -17.09
N LEU A 100 -21.87 26.79 -17.34
CA LEU A 100 -20.61 26.19 -16.91
C LEU A 100 -19.51 26.62 -17.89
N TYR A 101 -18.37 27.04 -17.35
CA TYR A 101 -17.23 27.48 -18.16
C TYR A 101 -15.90 27.21 -17.47
N MET A 102 -14.84 27.34 -18.25
CA MET A 102 -13.46 27.20 -17.82
C MET A 102 -12.85 28.57 -17.56
N ASN A 103 -12.30 28.78 -16.37
CA ASN A 103 -11.69 30.05 -16.00
C ASN A 103 -10.21 29.91 -15.63
N LEU A 104 -9.33 30.67 -16.28
CA LEU A 104 -7.90 30.68 -15.95
C LEU A 104 -7.64 31.32 -14.58
N THR A 105 -8.49 32.25 -14.16
CA THR A 105 -8.27 33.02 -12.93
C THR A 105 -8.62 32.18 -11.71
N ASN A 106 -7.64 31.91 -10.85
CA ASN A 106 -7.91 31.38 -9.50
C ASN A 106 -8.41 32.51 -8.59
N TYR A 107 -9.72 32.67 -8.43
CA TYR A 107 -10.23 33.77 -7.61
C TYR A 107 -9.83 33.61 -6.13
N SER A 108 -9.33 34.68 -5.51
CA SER A 108 -9.09 34.71 -4.06
C SER A 108 -10.40 34.88 -3.29
N PRO A 109 -10.44 34.57 -1.98
CA PRO A 109 -11.65 34.72 -1.16
C PRO A 109 -12.25 36.14 -1.14
N GLN A 110 -11.43 37.16 -1.40
CA GLN A 110 -11.84 38.56 -1.46
C GLN A 110 -12.51 38.94 -2.80
N SER A 111 -12.38 38.11 -3.83
CA SER A 111 -12.99 38.38 -5.13
C SER A 111 -14.52 38.18 -5.08
N PRO A 112 -15.31 39.09 -5.68
CA PRO A 112 -16.76 38.89 -5.80
C PRO A 112 -17.11 37.69 -6.68
N CYS A 113 -16.17 37.22 -7.49
CA CYS A 113 -16.32 36.03 -8.33
C CYS A 113 -15.88 34.75 -7.63
N TYR A 114 -15.38 34.80 -6.39
CA TYR A 114 -14.87 33.63 -5.68
C TYR A 114 -15.88 32.48 -5.60
N SER A 115 -17.12 32.79 -5.23
CA SER A 115 -18.19 31.80 -5.06
C SER A 115 -18.57 31.07 -6.34
N ARG A 116 -18.20 31.60 -7.51
CA ARG A 116 -18.46 30.97 -8.81
C ARG A 116 -17.65 29.68 -9.03
N GLN A 117 -16.51 29.57 -8.33
CA GLN A 117 -15.61 28.42 -8.38
C GLN A 117 -15.75 27.50 -7.15
N LEU A 118 -16.76 27.73 -6.32
CA LEU A 118 -16.98 26.93 -5.10
C LEU A 118 -18.02 25.86 -5.34
N TRP A 119 -17.57 24.63 -5.18
CA TRP A 119 -18.33 23.42 -5.41
C TRP A 119 -18.52 22.65 -4.10
N SER A 120 -19.69 22.05 -3.94
CA SER A 120 -20.02 21.16 -2.83
C SER A 120 -20.55 19.83 -3.34
N PHE A 121 -20.41 18.80 -2.53
CA PHE A 121 -20.80 17.45 -2.89
C PHE A 121 -21.89 16.97 -1.94
N TYR A 122 -22.99 16.49 -2.51
CA TYR A 122 -24.10 15.92 -1.77
C TYR A 122 -24.11 14.41 -2.01
N PRO A 123 -24.00 13.59 -0.95
CA PRO A 123 -24.09 12.15 -1.09
C PRO A 123 -25.51 11.75 -1.48
N THR A 124 -25.62 10.74 -2.33
CA THR A 124 -26.91 10.17 -2.71
C THR A 124 -27.45 9.36 -1.53
N PHE A 125 -28.55 9.82 -0.92
CA PHE A 125 -29.17 9.12 0.21
C PHE A 125 -29.59 7.70 -0.21
N ASN A 126 -29.16 6.68 0.55
CA ASN A 126 -29.56 5.26 0.47
C ASN A 126 -28.79 4.29 -0.43
N SER A 127 -27.52 4.50 -0.77
CA SER A 127 -26.78 3.41 -1.41
C SER A 127 -25.28 3.42 -1.15
N ASN A 128 -24.71 2.21 -1.17
CA ASN A 128 -23.27 1.95 -1.30
C ASN A 128 -22.69 2.47 -2.65
N THR A 129 -23.37 3.43 -3.30
CA THR A 129 -22.98 4.00 -4.58
C THR A 129 -21.97 5.11 -4.35
N THR A 130 -20.94 5.13 -5.17
CA THR A 130 -19.90 6.17 -5.22
C THR A 130 -20.36 7.42 -5.98
N GLU A 131 -21.67 7.57 -6.17
CA GLU A 131 -22.29 8.66 -6.91
C GLU A 131 -22.67 9.81 -5.98
N LEU A 132 -22.55 11.03 -6.48
CA LEU A 132 -22.70 12.27 -5.73
C LEU A 132 -23.34 13.33 -6.64
N GLN A 133 -24.09 14.26 -6.06
CA GLN A 133 -24.53 15.45 -6.77
C GLN A 133 -23.55 16.59 -6.55
N ILE A 134 -23.20 17.32 -7.62
CA ILE A 134 -22.24 18.43 -7.58
C ILE A 134 -23.00 19.75 -7.60
N TYR A 135 -22.83 20.55 -6.57
CA TYR A 135 -23.58 21.79 -6.35
C TYR A 135 -22.68 23.02 -6.43
N ASN A 136 -23.13 24.06 -7.13
CA ASN A 136 -22.47 25.35 -7.21
C ASN A 136 -23.09 26.36 -6.24
N GLU A 137 -22.24 27.00 -5.42
CA GLU A 137 -22.71 27.92 -4.39
C GLU A 137 -23.27 29.23 -4.96
N ARG A 138 -22.65 29.78 -6.02
CA ARG A 138 -23.10 31.06 -6.60
C ARG A 138 -24.51 30.98 -7.15
N ASN A 139 -24.80 29.92 -7.90
CA ASN A 139 -26.04 29.81 -8.66
C ASN A 139 -27.15 29.09 -7.91
N ASN A 140 -26.86 28.46 -6.76
CA ASN A 140 -27.79 27.61 -6.05
C ASN A 140 -28.37 26.49 -6.95
N CYS A 141 -27.48 25.88 -7.74
CA CYS A 141 -27.86 24.88 -8.73
C CYS A 141 -26.90 23.67 -8.70
N LEU A 142 -27.40 22.53 -9.16
CA LEU A 142 -26.64 21.30 -9.36
C LEU A 142 -26.16 21.19 -10.80
N LEU A 143 -25.06 20.48 -11.02
CA LEU A 143 -24.67 20.03 -12.36
C LEU A 143 -25.62 18.93 -12.82
N ASP A 144 -26.13 19.09 -14.03
CA ASP A 144 -27.17 18.25 -14.60
C ASP A 144 -26.92 18.06 -16.11
N THR A 145 -27.08 16.84 -16.59
CA THR A 145 -26.97 16.53 -18.02
C THR A 145 -28.26 16.85 -18.80
N TRP A 146 -29.38 17.09 -18.12
CA TRP A 146 -30.73 17.26 -18.68
C TRP A 146 -31.11 16.11 -19.63
N GLY A 147 -30.59 14.90 -19.36
CA GLY A 147 -30.76 13.72 -20.21
C GLY A 147 -30.03 13.79 -21.54
N LYS A 148 -29.13 14.77 -21.73
CA LYS A 148 -28.27 14.91 -22.91
C LYS A 148 -27.03 14.05 -22.80
N SER A 149 -26.38 13.81 -23.93
CA SER A 149 -25.22 12.91 -24.08
C SER A 149 -24.11 13.60 -24.89
N ASN A 150 -23.33 12.82 -25.66
CA ASN A 150 -22.14 13.24 -26.40
C ASN A 150 -22.24 14.63 -27.04
N GLY A 151 -21.20 15.45 -26.84
CA GLY A 151 -21.06 16.78 -27.42
C GLY A 151 -21.98 17.84 -26.82
N SER A 152 -22.86 17.45 -25.88
CA SER A 152 -23.75 18.39 -25.22
C SER A 152 -23.05 19.11 -24.08
N TYR A 153 -23.44 20.36 -23.85
CA TYR A 153 -23.00 21.12 -22.70
C TYR A 153 -23.55 20.52 -21.40
N ILE A 154 -22.86 20.81 -20.31
CA ILE A 154 -23.35 20.51 -18.96
C ILE A 154 -24.15 21.72 -18.48
N TYR A 155 -25.32 21.46 -17.92
CA TYR A 155 -26.28 22.48 -17.53
C TYR A 155 -26.35 22.61 -16.00
N PHE A 156 -26.96 23.70 -15.57
CA PHE A 156 -27.37 23.88 -14.19
C PHE A 156 -28.84 23.52 -14.01
N CYS A 157 -29.16 22.86 -12.90
CA CYS A 157 -30.53 22.60 -12.48
C CYS A 157 -30.75 23.14 -11.08
N SER A 158 -31.77 23.98 -10.91
CA SER A 158 -32.17 24.52 -9.60
C SER A 158 -32.91 23.52 -8.73
N HIS A 159 -33.35 22.39 -9.31
CA HIS A 159 -34.09 21.35 -8.60
C HIS A 159 -33.15 20.26 -8.12
N LEU A 160 -33.20 19.98 -6.80
CA LEU A 160 -32.54 18.83 -6.22
C LEU A 160 -33.38 17.58 -6.47
N ASN A 161 -32.97 16.77 -7.45
CA ASN A 161 -33.67 15.53 -7.73
C ASN A 161 -33.39 14.54 -6.59
N LYS A 162 -34.44 13.88 -6.09
CA LYS A 162 -34.32 12.84 -5.06
C LYS A 162 -33.89 11.52 -5.71
N PRO A 163 -33.23 10.60 -4.98
CA PRO A 163 -32.73 9.33 -5.53
C PRO A 163 -33.74 8.48 -6.31
N PHE A 164 -35.03 8.58 -5.98
CA PHE A 164 -36.11 7.82 -6.61
C PHE A 164 -36.77 8.55 -7.80
N ALA A 165 -36.32 9.76 -8.14
CA ALA A 165 -36.86 10.52 -9.26
C ALA A 165 -36.24 10.06 -10.59
N ASP A 166 -37.04 10.02 -11.66
CA ASP A 166 -36.59 9.56 -12.98
C ASP A 166 -35.39 10.34 -13.53
N ASN A 167 -35.32 11.63 -13.20
CA ASN A 167 -34.28 12.56 -13.61
C ASN A 167 -33.09 12.63 -12.63
N PHE A 168 -33.11 11.88 -11.53
CA PHE A 168 -32.02 11.86 -10.55
C PHE A 168 -30.68 11.50 -11.16
N SER A 169 -30.71 10.48 -12.01
CA SER A 169 -29.55 9.95 -12.69
C SER A 169 -28.86 10.97 -13.61
N ASN A 170 -29.51 12.08 -13.97
CA ASN A 170 -28.88 13.19 -14.70
C ASN A 170 -27.98 14.07 -13.83
N GLN A 171 -28.14 13.98 -12.50
CA GLN A 171 -27.37 14.72 -11.49
C GLN A 171 -26.41 13.82 -10.69
N ALA A 172 -26.42 12.51 -10.95
CA ALA A 172 -25.57 11.55 -10.27
C ALA A 172 -24.20 11.47 -10.95
N TRP A 173 -23.17 11.99 -10.29
CA TRP A 173 -21.80 12.03 -10.80
C TRP A 173 -20.91 11.06 -10.03
N LYS A 174 -20.05 10.34 -10.74
CA LYS A 174 -19.06 9.43 -10.18
C LYS A 174 -17.65 9.97 -10.41
N PHE A 175 -16.80 9.82 -9.42
CA PHE A 175 -15.38 10.15 -9.52
C PHE A 175 -14.57 8.88 -9.74
N ILE A 176 -13.92 8.81 -10.89
CA ILE A 176 -13.11 7.67 -11.31
C ILE A 176 -11.65 8.11 -11.23
N ARG A 177 -10.91 7.56 -10.28
CA ARG A 177 -9.49 7.86 -10.11
C ARG A 177 -8.70 7.29 -11.29
N THR A 178 -7.71 8.04 -11.77
CA THR A 178 -6.96 7.65 -12.97
C THR A 178 -5.45 7.57 -12.78
N SER A 179 -4.94 7.92 -11.59
CA SER A 179 -3.52 7.80 -11.26
C SER A 179 -3.20 6.38 -10.82
N ASP A 180 -2.18 5.79 -11.45
CA ASP A 180 -1.50 4.64 -10.89
C ASP A 180 -0.82 5.04 -9.57
N TYR A 181 -0.84 4.14 -8.60
CA TYR A 181 -0.21 4.32 -7.31
C TYR A 181 0.51 3.04 -6.93
N LYS A 182 1.54 3.17 -6.10
CA LYS A 182 2.28 2.03 -5.56
C LYS A 182 2.23 2.11 -4.05
N LEU A 183 1.66 1.09 -3.42
CA LEU A 183 1.70 0.91 -1.97
C LEU A 183 2.99 0.20 -1.60
N ASN A 184 3.66 0.68 -0.55
CA ASN A 184 4.85 0.07 0.02
C ASN A 184 4.64 -0.16 1.52
N ALA A 185 5.19 -1.23 2.07
CA ALA A 185 5.10 -1.51 3.50
C ALA A 185 6.47 -1.79 4.13
N VAL A 186 6.66 -1.26 5.34
CA VAL A 186 7.73 -1.68 6.25
C VAL A 186 7.07 -2.38 7.43
N ILE A 187 7.30 -3.68 7.58
CA ILE A 187 6.73 -4.49 8.66
C ILE A 187 7.83 -4.71 9.70
N SER A 188 7.54 -4.35 10.94
CA SER A 188 8.49 -4.37 12.05
C SER A 188 7.78 -4.67 13.37
N ASN A 189 8.52 -4.65 14.48
CA ASN A 189 7.99 -4.83 15.83
C ASN A 189 7.24 -6.17 16.01
N PHE A 190 7.81 -7.25 15.49
CA PHE A 190 7.26 -8.59 15.63
C PHE A 190 7.22 -9.03 17.10
N LYS A 191 6.03 -9.37 17.57
CA LYS A 191 5.78 -10.02 18.85
C LYS A 191 5.27 -11.43 18.57
N TYR A 192 5.99 -12.42 19.07
CA TYR A 192 5.62 -13.82 18.91
C TYR A 192 4.81 -14.26 20.11
N SER A 193 3.66 -14.89 19.86
CA SER A 193 2.95 -15.58 20.92
C SER A 193 3.82 -16.73 21.45
N PRO A 194 3.86 -16.95 22.77
CA PRO A 194 4.51 -18.13 23.32
C PRO A 194 3.98 -19.36 22.59
N VAL A 195 4.88 -20.26 22.20
CA VAL A 195 4.53 -21.51 21.52
C VAL A 195 3.48 -22.22 22.38
N GLU A 196 2.27 -22.43 21.85
CA GLU A 196 1.32 -23.35 22.50
C GLU A 196 1.98 -24.73 22.55
N GLY A 197 2.28 -25.17 23.77
CA GLY A 197 2.98 -26.42 24.06
C GLY A 197 4.48 -26.21 24.32
N ASN A 198 4.90 -26.68 25.50
CA ASN A 198 6.30 -26.85 25.94
C ASN A 198 7.30 -26.91 24.77
N ILE A 199 8.17 -25.91 24.67
CA ILE A 199 9.41 -25.98 23.85
C ILE A 199 10.19 -27.28 24.19
N ASN A 200 10.04 -27.77 25.42
CA ASN A 200 10.63 -29.01 25.93
C ASN A 200 10.05 -30.31 25.35
N ARG A 201 9.01 -30.28 24.50
CA ARG A 201 8.36 -31.49 23.92
C ARG A 201 8.32 -31.54 22.39
N ARG A 202 8.77 -30.52 21.67
CA ARG A 202 8.99 -30.64 20.23
C ARG A 202 10.34 -31.30 20.00
N GLU A 203 10.37 -32.32 19.14
CA GLU A 203 11.51 -33.19 18.93
C GLU A 203 12.74 -32.34 18.57
N LYS A 204 13.59 -32.13 19.57
CA LYS A 204 14.96 -31.75 19.34
C LYS A 204 15.61 -32.98 18.74
N ILE A 205 15.71 -32.98 17.42
CA ILE A 205 16.25 -34.12 16.70
C ILE A 205 17.76 -33.94 16.68
N GLU A 206 18.46 -34.89 17.28
CA GLU A 206 19.89 -35.03 17.05
C GLU A 206 20.08 -35.56 15.64
N LYS A 207 20.59 -34.71 14.75
CA LYS A 207 20.87 -35.10 13.38
C LYS A 207 22.37 -35.34 13.22
N ILE A 208 22.75 -36.60 13.03
CA ILE A 208 24.11 -36.97 12.65
C ILE A 208 24.40 -36.28 11.32
N THR A 209 25.48 -35.52 11.33
CA THR A 209 25.90 -34.67 10.24
C THR A 209 27.12 -35.27 9.56
N ARG A 210 28.04 -35.87 10.34
CA ARG A 210 29.18 -36.61 9.83
C ARG A 210 29.69 -37.65 10.83
N GLU A 211 30.23 -38.75 10.31
CA GLU A 211 31.01 -39.70 11.09
C GLU A 211 32.38 -39.88 10.44
N ASP A 212 33.45 -39.77 11.24
CA ASP A 212 34.82 -40.05 10.83
C ASP A 212 35.44 -41.06 11.81
N THR A 213 36.32 -41.94 11.32
CA THR A 213 37.09 -42.87 12.15
C THR A 213 38.58 -42.63 11.94
N LEU A 214 39.35 -42.59 13.03
CA LEU A 214 40.80 -42.53 12.99
C LEU A 214 41.40 -43.78 13.61
N ASP A 215 42.21 -44.48 12.83
CA ASP A 215 42.92 -45.68 13.26
C ASP A 215 44.37 -45.33 13.58
N ASN A 216 44.82 -45.67 14.79
CA ASN A 216 46.23 -45.67 15.12
C ASN A 216 46.77 -47.11 15.07
N LEU A 217 47.34 -47.48 13.93
CA LEU A 217 47.99 -48.77 13.72
C LEU A 217 49.40 -48.86 14.33
N ALA A 218 49.92 -47.77 14.92
CA ALA A 218 51.23 -47.78 15.53
C ALA A 218 51.25 -48.68 16.77
N SER A 219 52.32 -49.44 16.94
CA SER A 219 52.43 -50.44 18.00
C SER A 219 52.68 -49.86 19.40
N VAL A 220 53.20 -48.62 19.48
CA VAL A 220 53.70 -48.03 20.75
C VAL A 220 53.45 -46.52 20.86
N ALA A 221 53.42 -45.80 19.74
CA ALA A 221 53.30 -44.34 19.74
C ALA A 221 51.84 -43.88 19.69
N LYS A 222 51.50 -42.89 20.52
CA LYS A 222 50.27 -42.11 20.34
C LYS A 222 50.39 -41.26 19.07
N ILE A 223 49.31 -41.12 18.32
CA ILE A 223 49.23 -40.21 17.19
C ILE A 223 48.33 -39.03 17.58
N THR A 224 48.81 -37.82 17.33
CA THR A 224 48.01 -36.59 17.50
C THR A 224 47.51 -36.16 16.14
N THR A 225 46.19 -36.15 15.96
CA THR A 225 45.55 -35.79 14.68
C THR A 225 44.51 -34.71 14.91
N SER A 226 44.41 -33.77 13.97
CA SER A 226 43.37 -32.73 13.95
C SER A 226 42.19 -33.14 13.09
N PHE A 227 40.98 -33.01 13.63
CA PHE A 227 39.74 -33.02 12.87
C PHE A 227 39.41 -31.61 12.42
N ASN A 228 39.37 -31.38 11.11
CA ASN A 228 38.85 -30.16 10.52
C ASN A 228 37.50 -30.46 9.90
N PHE A 229 36.46 -29.89 10.49
CA PHE A 229 35.09 -30.03 10.01
C PHE A 229 34.63 -28.71 9.44
N GLN A 230 34.02 -28.76 8.27
CA GLN A 230 33.31 -27.66 7.67
C GLN A 230 32.03 -28.21 7.06
N GLU A 231 30.88 -27.75 7.55
CA GLU A 231 29.58 -28.18 7.02
C GLU A 231 28.63 -27.02 6.84
N GLU A 232 27.77 -27.16 5.83
CA GLU A 232 26.74 -26.20 5.50
C GLU A 232 25.43 -26.58 6.21
N LEU A 233 25.08 -25.81 7.22
CA LEU A 233 23.82 -25.91 7.94
C LEU A 233 22.75 -25.10 7.20
N ILE A 234 21.60 -25.73 6.95
CA ILE A 234 20.49 -25.11 6.23
C ILE A 234 19.37 -24.78 7.22
N ASN A 235 19.16 -23.50 7.45
CA ASN A 235 18.04 -22.98 8.22
C ASN A 235 16.94 -22.51 7.25
N THR A 236 15.69 -22.86 7.53
CA THR A 236 14.55 -22.42 6.73
C THR A 236 13.55 -21.66 7.58
N TYR A 237 13.09 -20.52 7.07
CA TYR A 237 12.12 -19.66 7.74
C TYR A 237 10.99 -19.35 6.76
N SER A 238 9.77 -19.28 7.24
CA SER A 238 8.66 -18.79 6.46
C SER A 238 7.70 -17.93 7.26
N PHE A 239 7.14 -16.94 6.57
CA PHE A 239 6.17 -16.01 7.10
C PHE A 239 4.91 -16.08 6.25
N SER A 240 3.76 -16.24 6.90
CA SER A 240 2.46 -16.14 6.26
C SER A 240 1.63 -15.10 7.01
N PHE A 241 1.14 -14.09 6.30
CA PHE A 241 0.26 -13.06 6.87
C PHE A 241 -1.20 -13.50 6.80
N ASN A 242 -1.99 -13.13 7.80
CA ASN A 242 -3.43 -13.40 7.80
C ASN A 242 -4.14 -12.40 6.87
N GLU A 243 -3.73 -11.14 6.91
CA GLU A 243 -4.20 -10.08 6.04
C GLU A 243 -3.60 -10.23 4.63
N SER A 244 -4.38 -9.92 3.59
CA SER A 244 -3.85 -9.84 2.23
C SER A 244 -3.04 -8.55 2.08
N LEU A 245 -1.81 -8.68 1.59
CA LEU A 245 -0.92 -7.58 1.23
C LEU A 245 -0.46 -7.75 -0.23
N ASP A 246 -1.24 -8.47 -1.04
CA ASP A 246 -0.96 -8.82 -2.44
C ASP A 246 -0.93 -7.59 -3.37
N PHE A 247 -1.60 -6.52 -2.97
CA PHE A 247 -1.60 -5.21 -3.63
C PHE A 247 -0.38 -4.33 -3.30
N ILE A 248 0.49 -4.74 -2.37
CA ILE A 248 1.69 -3.99 -1.97
C ILE A 248 2.83 -4.29 -2.95
N SER A 249 3.36 -3.25 -3.57
CA SER A 249 4.41 -3.37 -4.59
C SER A 249 5.75 -3.77 -3.99
N GLU A 250 6.14 -3.15 -2.86
CA GLU A 250 7.41 -3.42 -2.19
C GLU A 250 7.18 -3.57 -0.70
N THR A 251 7.77 -4.62 -0.11
CA THR A 251 7.67 -4.88 1.33
C THR A 251 9.05 -5.10 1.93
N LYS A 252 9.35 -4.39 3.00
CA LYS A 252 10.55 -4.58 3.82
C LYS A 252 10.13 -5.20 5.16
N LEU A 253 10.70 -6.35 5.51
CA LEU A 253 10.52 -6.97 6.82
C LEU A 253 11.75 -6.71 7.69
N ILE A 254 11.55 -6.12 8.86
CA ILE A 254 12.56 -5.99 9.92
C ILE A 254 12.16 -6.98 11.01
N ILE A 255 12.78 -8.16 10.98
CA ILE A 255 12.41 -9.31 11.82
C ILE A 255 13.49 -9.61 12.85
N VAL A 256 13.07 -10.06 14.02
CA VAL A 256 13.96 -10.71 14.99
C VAL A 256 13.57 -12.18 15.04
N ILE A 257 14.49 -13.08 14.70
CA ILE A 257 14.21 -14.52 14.74
C ILE A 257 14.12 -14.94 16.22
N PRO A 258 12.96 -15.42 16.71
CA PRO A 258 12.64 -15.56 18.13
C PRO A 258 13.55 -16.48 18.96
N PHE A 259 14.38 -17.31 18.33
CA PHE A 259 15.27 -18.26 19.02
C PHE A 259 16.75 -17.97 18.84
N MET A 260 17.09 -17.05 17.94
CA MET A 260 18.48 -16.70 17.66
C MET A 260 18.80 -15.27 18.13
N ASN A 261 17.77 -14.46 18.46
CA ASN A 261 17.91 -13.02 18.71
C ASN A 261 18.71 -12.29 17.62
N ILE A 262 18.68 -12.82 16.38
CA ILE A 262 19.31 -12.17 15.23
C ILE A 262 18.25 -11.31 14.57
N GLU A 263 18.49 -10.01 14.58
CA GLU A 263 17.77 -9.06 13.75
C GLU A 263 18.20 -9.24 12.29
N LYS A 264 17.21 -9.30 11.40
CA LYS A 264 17.42 -9.36 9.96
C LYS A 264 16.48 -8.41 9.26
N GLU A 265 17.06 -7.72 8.29
CA GLU A 265 16.31 -7.02 7.27
C GLU A 265 16.15 -7.92 6.05
N LEU A 266 14.91 -8.03 5.57
CA LEU A 266 14.58 -8.77 4.35
C LEU A 266 13.76 -7.87 3.45
N ASN A 267 14.27 -7.62 2.25
CA ASN A 267 13.61 -6.81 1.23
C ASN A 267 12.92 -7.72 0.22
N PHE A 268 11.61 -7.57 0.09
CA PHE A 268 10.78 -8.30 -0.84
C PHE A 268 10.25 -7.34 -1.90
N LYS A 269 10.51 -7.67 -3.17
CA LYS A 269 9.90 -7.00 -4.32
C LYS A 269 8.50 -7.57 -4.65
N TYR A 270 8.02 -8.49 -3.82
CA TYR A 270 6.80 -9.24 -4.08
C TYR A 270 5.85 -9.14 -2.90
N SER A 271 4.57 -9.16 -3.24
CA SER A 271 3.46 -8.97 -2.35
C SER A 271 3.14 -10.26 -1.59
N PHE A 272 2.44 -10.15 -0.45
CA PHE A 272 2.08 -11.32 0.37
C PHE A 272 0.60 -11.66 0.16
N GLU A 273 0.35 -12.77 -0.54
CA GLU A 273 -0.98 -13.38 -0.58
C GLU A 273 -1.38 -13.87 0.82
N SER A 274 -2.63 -13.60 1.21
CA SER A 274 -3.16 -14.04 2.50
C SER A 274 -2.94 -15.55 2.70
N ARG A 275 -2.37 -15.90 3.86
CA ARG A 275 -2.08 -17.25 4.35
C ARG A 275 -1.11 -18.06 3.47
N LYS A 276 -0.49 -17.44 2.47
CA LYS A 276 0.53 -18.10 1.66
C LYS A 276 1.92 -17.87 2.27
N PRO A 277 2.65 -18.92 2.64
CA PRO A 277 3.95 -18.76 3.27
C PRO A 277 5.03 -18.39 2.25
N THR A 278 5.83 -17.38 2.55
CA THR A 278 7.05 -17.05 1.81
C THR A 278 8.24 -17.75 2.46
N LYS A 279 8.92 -18.64 1.75
CA LYS A 279 10.06 -19.43 2.28
C LYS A 279 11.40 -18.74 2.02
N ILE A 280 12.22 -18.66 3.06
CA ILE A 280 13.59 -18.15 3.06
C ILE A 280 14.49 -19.30 3.48
N VAL A 281 15.59 -19.49 2.75
CA VAL A 281 16.62 -20.48 3.07
C VAL A 281 17.89 -19.74 3.40
N LYS A 282 18.44 -19.96 4.59
CA LYS A 282 19.74 -19.43 5.02
C LYS A 282 20.71 -20.59 5.14
N LYS A 283 21.85 -20.45 4.48
CA LYS A 283 22.99 -21.37 4.60
C LYS A 283 23.98 -20.76 5.59
N GLU A 284 24.42 -21.54 6.56
CA GLU A 284 25.44 -21.16 7.53
C GLU A 284 26.55 -22.18 7.47
N THR A 285 27.80 -21.73 7.48
CA THR A 285 28.95 -22.64 7.54
C THR A 285 29.37 -22.80 8.99
N CYS A 286 29.37 -24.03 9.48
CA CYS A 286 29.96 -24.37 10.77
C CYS A 286 31.34 -24.97 10.54
N THR A 287 32.35 -24.42 11.24
CA THR A 287 33.70 -24.98 11.22
C THR A 287 34.10 -25.38 12.64
N ILE A 288 34.50 -26.64 12.81
CA ILE A 288 34.96 -27.18 14.11
C ILE A 288 36.34 -27.79 13.90
N ASN A 289 37.32 -27.22 14.60
CA ASN A 289 38.69 -27.73 14.60
C ASN A 289 39.01 -28.27 15.99
N LYS A 290 39.35 -29.56 16.08
CA LYS A 290 39.72 -30.19 17.35
C LYS A 290 40.82 -31.22 17.14
N THR A 291 41.81 -31.17 18.01
CA THR A 291 42.92 -32.14 18.02
C THR A 291 42.64 -33.25 19.02
N VAL A 292 42.92 -34.48 18.65
CA VAL A 292 42.69 -35.67 19.48
C VAL A 292 43.95 -36.55 19.47
N GLU A 293 44.28 -37.10 20.63
CA GLU A 293 45.30 -38.14 20.76
C GLU A 293 44.65 -39.51 20.62
N VAL A 294 45.14 -40.33 19.69
CA VAL A 294 44.68 -41.70 19.48
C VAL A 294 45.73 -42.67 20.05
N PRO A 295 45.39 -43.49 21.06
CA PRO A 295 46.30 -44.49 21.64
C PRO A 295 46.81 -45.53 20.62
N PRO A 296 47.96 -46.19 20.87
CA PRO A 296 48.47 -47.25 20.01
C PRO A 296 47.47 -48.41 19.84
N LYS A 297 47.36 -48.96 18.63
CA LYS A 297 46.45 -50.06 18.27
C LYS A 297 44.98 -49.81 18.64
N SER A 298 44.55 -48.55 18.65
CA SER A 298 43.18 -48.17 18.93
C SER A 298 42.59 -47.38 17.77
N HIS A 299 41.28 -47.18 17.82
CA HIS A 299 40.61 -46.27 16.92
C HIS A 299 39.61 -45.40 17.66
N VAL A 300 39.53 -44.14 17.22
CA VAL A 300 38.59 -43.16 17.75
C VAL A 300 37.57 -42.85 16.68
N LYS A 301 36.29 -43.04 17.00
CA LYS A 301 35.18 -42.60 16.16
C LYS A 301 34.76 -41.20 16.58
N ALA A 302 34.76 -40.26 15.65
CA ALA A 302 34.21 -38.92 15.82
C ALA A 302 32.82 -38.86 15.17
N ILE A 303 31.80 -38.56 15.95
CA ILE A 303 30.42 -38.38 15.48
C ILE A 303 30.05 -36.92 15.70
N ASP A 304 29.80 -36.22 14.61
CA ASP A 304 29.26 -34.88 14.60
C ASP A 304 27.75 -34.94 14.47
N TYR A 305 27.06 -34.24 15.36
CA TYR A 305 25.62 -34.11 15.32
C TYR A 305 25.21 -32.69 15.67
N ASN A 306 24.04 -32.30 15.17
CA ASN A 306 23.45 -31.03 15.51
C ASN A 306 22.10 -31.21 16.17
N ASP A 307 21.81 -30.29 17.08
CA ASP A 307 20.51 -30.11 17.69
C ASP A 307 19.63 -29.35 16.71
N PHE A 308 18.73 -30.06 16.04
CA PHE A 308 17.82 -29.48 15.07
C PHE A 308 16.43 -29.28 15.67
N MET A 309 15.91 -28.07 15.48
CA MET A 309 14.51 -27.76 15.74
C MET A 309 13.76 -27.79 14.42
N GLU A 310 12.77 -28.67 14.31
CA GLU A 310 11.97 -28.80 13.10
C GLU A 310 10.55 -28.26 13.31
N ASN A 311 10.00 -27.65 12.26
CA ASN A 311 8.57 -27.31 12.15
C ASN A 311 8.06 -26.42 13.29
N VAL A 312 8.89 -25.50 13.77
CA VAL A 312 8.49 -24.56 14.81
C VAL A 312 7.50 -23.57 14.25
N LYS A 313 6.25 -23.64 14.71
CA LYS A 313 5.19 -22.69 14.37
C LYS A 313 4.85 -21.79 15.54
N MET A 314 4.75 -20.49 15.28
CA MET A 314 4.32 -19.45 16.22
C MET A 314 3.43 -18.43 15.53
N ALA A 315 2.35 -18.04 16.20
CA ALA A 315 1.61 -16.86 15.81
C ALA A 315 2.45 -15.60 16.11
N PHE A 316 2.29 -14.57 15.29
CA PHE A 316 2.88 -13.26 15.56
C PHE A 316 1.87 -12.14 15.34
N GLU A 317 2.11 -11.05 16.06
CA GLU A 317 1.58 -9.71 15.82
C GLU A 317 2.74 -8.83 15.37
N ALA A 318 2.55 -7.98 14.37
CA ALA A 318 3.54 -7.02 13.92
C ALA A 318 2.87 -5.70 13.53
N THR A 319 3.69 -4.65 13.36
CA THR A 319 3.22 -3.35 12.89
C THR A 319 3.71 -3.13 11.45
N ALA A 320 2.76 -2.86 10.55
CA ALA A 320 3.04 -2.44 9.18
C ALA A 320 2.90 -0.92 9.06
N GLU A 321 4.00 -0.25 8.71
CA GLU A 321 3.97 1.11 8.21
C GLU A 321 3.73 1.09 6.71
N ILE A 322 2.57 1.57 6.28
CA ILE A 322 2.15 1.57 4.88
C ILE A 322 2.25 2.99 4.33
N THR A 323 2.96 3.15 3.21
CA THR A 323 3.09 4.40 2.46
C THR A 323 2.62 4.19 1.03
N ALA A 324 2.38 5.27 0.30
CA ALA A 324 2.16 5.18 -1.14
C ALA A 324 2.87 6.29 -1.91
N THR A 325 3.20 5.97 -3.16
CA THR A 325 3.57 6.95 -4.17
C THR A 325 2.51 6.99 -5.26
N GLY A 326 2.35 8.16 -5.88
CA GLY A 326 1.44 8.37 -6.99
C GLY A 326 1.54 9.81 -7.49
N ASP A 327 0.82 10.10 -8.56
CA ASP A 327 0.82 11.43 -9.15
C ASP A 327 0.15 12.44 -8.24
N ARG A 328 0.85 13.55 -7.96
CA ARG A 328 0.34 14.66 -7.15
C ARG A 328 0.36 15.95 -7.93
N TYR A 329 -0.56 16.84 -7.58
CA TYR A 329 -0.68 18.11 -8.28
C TYR A 329 -0.34 19.29 -7.37
N LYS A 330 0.31 20.29 -7.95
CA LYS A 330 0.61 21.58 -7.32
C LYS A 330 -0.54 22.57 -7.52
N ASN A 331 -0.50 23.65 -6.76
CA ASN A 331 -1.51 24.71 -6.85
C ASN A 331 -1.65 25.35 -8.24
N ASP A 332 -0.58 25.35 -9.04
CA ASP A 332 -0.53 25.87 -10.40
C ASP A 332 -0.99 24.86 -11.48
N GLY A 333 -1.41 23.65 -11.06
CA GLY A 333 -1.86 22.58 -11.96
C GLY A 333 -0.73 21.75 -12.57
N THR A 334 0.53 21.96 -12.19
CA THR A 334 1.63 21.08 -12.58
C THR A 334 1.63 19.77 -11.79
N ILE A 335 2.06 18.69 -12.44
CA ILE A 335 2.16 17.36 -11.87
C ILE A 335 3.54 17.13 -11.23
N ILE A 336 3.55 16.37 -10.14
CA ILE A 336 4.70 15.74 -9.52
C ILE A 336 4.45 14.23 -9.61
N GLU A 337 5.07 13.60 -10.60
CA GLU A 337 4.91 12.18 -10.85
C GLU A 337 5.56 11.34 -9.74
N ASN A 338 4.95 10.19 -9.42
CA ASN A 338 5.49 9.21 -8.46
C ASN A 338 5.89 9.81 -7.10
N ALA A 339 5.19 10.85 -6.63
CA ALA A 339 5.48 11.51 -5.38
C ALA A 339 4.84 10.79 -4.19
N GLN A 340 5.43 10.90 -3.00
CA GLN A 340 4.80 10.39 -1.78
C GLN A 340 3.46 11.10 -1.53
N VAL A 341 2.42 10.33 -1.24
CA VAL A 341 1.06 10.82 -0.97
C VAL A 341 0.82 10.99 0.53
N ASP A 342 -0.12 11.85 0.89
CA ASP A 342 -0.45 12.05 2.31
C ASP A 342 -1.29 10.87 2.83
N SER A 343 -1.32 10.67 4.15
CA SER A 343 -1.94 9.49 4.76
C SER A 343 -3.42 9.28 4.39
N ASP A 344 -4.21 10.32 4.07
CA ASP A 344 -5.59 10.16 3.62
C ASP A 344 -5.69 9.49 2.23
N ALA A 345 -4.76 9.78 1.32
CA ALA A 345 -4.67 9.04 0.07
C ALA A 345 -4.27 7.58 0.31
N VAL A 346 -3.34 7.32 1.23
CA VAL A 346 -2.99 5.94 1.62
C VAL A 346 -4.22 5.20 2.18
N LYS A 347 -5.01 5.83 3.04
CA LYS A 347 -6.26 5.25 3.58
C LYS A 347 -7.27 4.92 2.49
N LEU A 348 -7.41 5.81 1.49
CA LEU A 348 -8.26 5.59 0.33
C LEU A 348 -7.80 4.36 -0.46
N PHE A 349 -6.51 4.29 -0.79
CA PHE A 349 -5.94 3.18 -1.54
C PHE A 349 -6.06 1.84 -0.80
N LEU A 350 -5.85 1.84 0.51
CA LEU A 350 -6.07 0.65 1.35
C LEU A 350 -7.55 0.22 1.35
N LYS A 351 -8.49 1.17 1.35
CA LYS A 351 -9.93 0.87 1.28
C LYS A 351 -10.28 0.24 -0.08
N GLU A 352 -9.75 0.78 -1.18
CA GLU A 352 -10.02 0.27 -2.53
C GLU A 352 -9.45 -1.13 -2.76
N ASN A 353 -8.34 -1.49 -2.10
CA ASN A 353 -7.79 -2.84 -2.12
C ASN A 353 -8.40 -3.78 -1.05
N ASN A 354 -9.48 -3.36 -0.37
CA ASN A 354 -10.15 -4.15 0.68
C ASN A 354 -9.19 -4.62 1.80
N PHE A 355 -8.21 -3.80 2.17
CA PHE A 355 -7.28 -4.15 3.25
C PHE A 355 -8.04 -4.34 4.58
N GLN A 356 -7.89 -5.52 5.18
CA GLN A 356 -8.61 -5.93 6.39
C GLN A 356 -7.82 -5.73 7.69
N GLY A 357 -6.58 -5.24 7.63
CA GLY A 357 -5.78 -5.02 8.84
C GLY A 357 -6.34 -3.89 9.70
N LYS A 358 -6.16 -4.02 11.02
CA LYS A 358 -6.63 -3.05 11.99
C LYS A 358 -5.72 -1.82 11.95
N ARG A 359 -6.28 -0.67 11.56
CA ARG A 359 -5.55 0.61 11.50
C ARG A 359 -5.35 1.15 12.91
N ILE A 360 -4.11 1.48 13.26
CA ILE A 360 -3.72 1.95 14.59
C ILE A 360 -3.68 3.48 14.61
N ARG A 361 -2.98 4.07 13.64
CA ARG A 361 -2.82 5.53 13.53
C ARG A 361 -2.44 5.93 12.11
N SER A 362 -2.46 7.22 11.83
CA SER A 362 -2.00 7.80 10.58
C SER A 362 -1.23 9.07 10.88
N GLU A 363 -0.04 9.20 10.30
CA GLU A 363 0.88 10.29 10.61
C GLU A 363 1.59 10.72 9.33
N GLY A 364 1.53 12.01 9.01
CA GLY A 364 2.09 12.55 7.77
C GLY A 364 1.63 11.79 6.52
N ASN A 365 2.54 10.98 5.98
CA ASN A 365 2.41 10.27 4.71
C ASN A 365 2.25 8.74 4.87
N SER A 366 2.03 8.25 6.08
CA SER A 366 1.90 6.81 6.35
C SER A 366 0.67 6.45 7.17
N VAL A 367 0.25 5.19 7.02
CA VAL A 367 -0.78 4.53 7.81
C VAL A 367 -0.13 3.38 8.55
N MET A 368 -0.26 3.37 9.88
CA MET A 368 0.22 2.27 10.72
C MET A 368 -0.91 1.28 10.92
N ALA A 369 -0.67 0.02 10.61
CA ALA A 369 -1.62 -1.07 10.78
C ALA A 369 -1.02 -2.22 11.61
N GLU A 370 -1.86 -2.85 12.41
CA GLU A 370 -1.59 -4.12 13.06
C GLU A 370 -1.78 -5.24 12.02
N VAL A 371 -0.78 -6.10 11.87
CA VAL A 371 -0.84 -7.26 10.98
C VAL A 371 -0.49 -8.52 11.77
N HIS A 372 -1.12 -9.62 11.39
CA HIS A 372 -0.99 -10.89 12.09
C HIS A 372 -0.48 -11.95 11.14
N GLY A 373 0.10 -13.00 11.70
CA GLY A 373 0.48 -14.12 10.88
C GLY A 373 1.04 -15.28 11.66
N THR A 374 1.62 -16.20 10.91
CA THR A 374 2.33 -17.36 11.44
C THR A 374 3.75 -17.34 10.91
N PHE A 375 4.70 -17.44 11.83
CA PHE A 375 6.07 -17.81 11.54
C PHE A 375 6.18 -19.33 11.58
N SER A 376 6.83 -19.91 10.58
CA SER A 376 7.30 -21.29 10.64
C SER A 376 8.81 -21.33 10.42
N GLY A 377 9.53 -22.17 11.15
CA GLY A 377 10.97 -22.30 10.94
C GLY A 377 11.50 -23.66 11.34
N SER A 378 12.57 -24.05 10.64
CA SER A 378 13.41 -25.19 11.01
C SER A 378 14.87 -24.73 11.01
N TYR A 379 15.58 -24.95 12.11
CA TYR A 379 16.89 -24.34 12.33
C TYR A 379 17.78 -25.18 13.25
N VAL A 380 19.09 -25.02 13.07
CA VAL A 380 20.10 -25.59 13.95
C VAL A 380 20.27 -24.70 15.17
N THR A 381 20.28 -25.31 16.36
CA THR A 381 20.47 -24.61 17.64
C THR A 381 21.88 -24.73 18.17
N LYS A 382 22.46 -25.93 18.08
CA LYS A 382 23.79 -26.23 18.60
C LYS A 382 24.43 -27.36 17.80
N THR A 383 25.74 -27.31 17.68
CA THR A 383 26.55 -28.40 17.11
C THR A 383 27.34 -29.07 18.21
N HIS A 384 27.50 -30.38 18.11
CA HIS A 384 28.20 -31.21 19.06
C HIS A 384 29.11 -32.19 18.33
N ARG A 385 30.16 -32.61 19.04
CA ARG A 385 31.02 -33.72 18.62
C ARG A 385 31.16 -34.69 19.77
N LYS A 386 30.83 -35.96 19.52
CA LYS A 386 31.13 -37.08 20.41
C LYS A 386 32.36 -37.80 19.88
N LEU A 387 33.29 -38.11 20.78
CA LEU A 387 34.43 -38.98 20.50
C LEU A 387 34.18 -40.28 21.25
N GLU A 388 34.16 -41.39 20.53
CA GLU A 388 34.00 -42.73 21.08
C GLU A 388 35.33 -43.47 20.91
N ASP A 389 35.87 -43.96 22.01
CA ASP A 389 37.01 -44.88 22.00
C ASP A 389 36.45 -46.28 21.77
N VAL A 390 36.82 -46.89 20.65
CA VAL A 390 36.33 -48.21 20.29
C VAL A 390 37.49 -49.17 20.51
N SER A 391 37.68 -49.56 21.76
CA SER A 391 38.65 -50.60 22.12
C SER A 391 38.08 -51.98 21.74
N ILE A 392 38.82 -52.74 20.93
CA ILE A 392 38.59 -54.18 20.71
C ILE A 392 39.43 -54.98 21.70
#